data_AF-A0AA50KH68-F1
#
_entry.id   AF-A0AA50KH68-F1
#
_cell.length_a   1.000
_cell.length_b   1.000
_cell.length_c   1.000
_cell.angle_alpha   90.00
_cell.angle_beta   90.00
_cell.angle_gamma   90.00
#
_symmetry.space_group_name_H-M   'P 1'
#
loop_
_entity.id
_entity.type
_entity.pdbx_description
1 polymer ?
#
loop_
_entity_poly.entity_id
_entity_poly.type
_entity_poly.pdbx_seq_one_letter_code
_entity_poly.pdbx_strand_id
1 'polypeptide(L)'
;MNKFLENIEECLIDGKVVLKASFGLISNFSFVGYIAHEAMKEQKSFVFDGNYETRFESSVEGLFIESGLKVLKCSLDEHPVERGYYEVDIICEYTIPKNFHKREAYNDNMRLSPLADTIFDFFKLMSTLNNRVSILEPSSLNLRIKSGDDWLRVTQKGGGHPNVYPCNPEHFQEVVQSIPAYYDKVKNRIDNKKIQKIISIYYSGLRFKNNHFAADAFINFYKIIELIYKDKVLFSKKYIELLNKPESYDKAMRQCSQKVQMLFIWEYLNKLHEKIEVSLLDDLLDLAETRNNLAHDSGEDLDGLKLDLVHKVATFMLHHFVLGE
;
A
#
# COMPACT_ATOMS: atom_id res chain seq x y z
N MET A 1 25.82 14.68 -18.57
CA MET A 1 26.05 15.15 -17.19
C MET A 1 24.73 15.64 -16.64
N ASN A 2 24.24 15.10 -15.52
CA ASN A 2 23.04 15.63 -14.86
C ASN A 2 23.40 16.94 -14.13
N LYS A 3 22.80 18.06 -14.52
CA LYS A 3 22.98 19.34 -13.82
C LYS A 3 22.28 19.28 -12.45
N PHE A 4 23.00 19.64 -11.40
CA PHE A 4 22.45 19.73 -10.05
C PHE A 4 21.81 21.11 -9.84
N LEU A 5 20.80 21.18 -8.97
CA LEU A 5 20.19 22.45 -8.58
C LEU A 5 21.20 23.28 -7.76
N GLU A 6 21.51 24.48 -8.25
CA GLU A 6 22.37 25.44 -7.54
C GLU A 6 21.53 26.44 -6.72
N ASN A 7 20.44 26.96 -7.29
CA ASN A 7 19.56 27.92 -6.64
C ASN A 7 18.08 27.63 -6.91
N ILE A 8 17.28 27.48 -5.84
CA ILE A 8 15.83 27.22 -5.92
C ILE A 8 15.04 28.41 -6.50
N GLU A 9 15.53 29.64 -6.33
CA GLU A 9 14.85 30.87 -6.80
C GLU A 9 14.65 30.88 -8.32
N GLU A 10 15.54 30.22 -9.06
CA GLU A 10 15.45 30.08 -10.52
C GLU A 10 14.34 29.12 -10.97
N CYS A 11 13.78 28.36 -10.03
CA CYS A 11 12.73 27.37 -10.25
C CYS A 11 11.38 27.81 -9.67
N LEU A 12 11.34 28.97 -9.01
CA LEU A 12 10.19 29.46 -8.25
C LEU A 12 9.21 30.22 -9.15
N ILE A 13 7.95 29.81 -9.09
CA ILE A 13 6.83 30.48 -9.76
C ILE A 13 5.74 30.69 -8.70
N ASP A 14 5.43 31.96 -8.39
CA ASP A 14 4.41 32.35 -7.42
C ASP A 14 4.55 31.67 -6.03
N GLY A 15 5.78 31.53 -5.54
CA GLY A 15 6.05 30.88 -4.25
C GLY A 15 5.99 29.35 -4.28
N LYS A 16 5.90 28.76 -5.47
CA LYS A 16 5.81 27.31 -5.69
C LYS A 16 6.90 26.80 -6.61
N VAL A 17 7.15 25.50 -6.54
CA VAL A 17 8.06 24.77 -7.43
C VAL A 17 7.38 23.51 -7.95
N VAL A 18 7.74 23.09 -9.17
CA VAL A 18 7.30 21.80 -9.71
C VAL A 18 8.41 20.77 -9.50
N LEU A 19 8.07 19.70 -8.80
CA LEU A 19 8.95 18.59 -8.45
C LEU A 19 8.58 17.35 -9.25
N LYS A 20 9.59 16.53 -9.56
CA LYS A 20 9.41 15.22 -10.18
C LYS A 20 10.22 14.19 -9.38
N ALA A 21 9.53 13.25 -8.74
CA ALA A 21 10.15 12.07 -8.15
C ALA A 21 10.17 10.96 -9.21
N SER A 22 11.36 10.54 -9.63
CA SER A 22 11.57 9.45 -10.57
C SER A 22 12.21 8.28 -9.84
N PHE A 23 11.66 7.08 -9.95
CA PHE A 23 12.25 5.89 -9.33
C PHE A 23 11.94 4.61 -10.10
N GLY A 24 12.87 3.66 -10.04
CA GLY A 24 12.61 2.28 -10.38
C GLY A 24 11.77 1.67 -9.27
N LEU A 25 10.65 1.06 -9.64
CA LEU A 25 9.73 0.36 -8.77
C LEU A 25 9.73 -1.09 -9.19
N ILE A 26 9.99 -1.99 -8.26
CA ILE A 26 9.66 -3.39 -8.46
C ILE A 26 8.41 -3.68 -7.66
N SER A 27 7.40 -4.24 -8.33
CA SER A 27 6.07 -4.40 -7.78
C SER A 27 5.56 -5.83 -7.89
N ASN A 28 4.51 -6.12 -7.13
CA ASN A 28 3.81 -7.40 -7.25
C ASN A 28 2.67 -7.36 -8.30
N PHE A 29 2.70 -6.44 -9.25
CA PHE A 29 1.71 -6.31 -10.32
C PHE A 29 2.40 -6.13 -11.68
N SER A 30 1.73 -6.47 -12.79
CA SER A 30 2.33 -6.46 -14.13
C SER A 30 1.25 -6.26 -15.20
N PHE A 31 1.36 -5.17 -15.96
CA PHE A 31 0.52 -4.84 -17.12
C PHE A 31 0.81 -5.80 -18.27
N VAL A 32 2.09 -6.07 -18.56
CA VAL A 32 2.51 -7.05 -19.58
C VAL A 32 2.01 -8.45 -19.20
N GLY A 33 2.08 -8.82 -17.92
CA GLY A 33 1.56 -10.08 -17.40
C GLY A 33 0.05 -10.22 -17.60
N TYR A 34 -0.71 -9.13 -17.48
CA TYR A 34 -2.14 -9.13 -17.78
C TYR A 34 -2.41 -9.35 -19.28
N ILE A 35 -1.73 -8.61 -20.17
CA ILE A 35 -1.87 -8.77 -21.62
C ILE A 35 -1.55 -10.21 -22.04
N ALA A 36 -0.47 -10.78 -21.51
CA ALA A 36 -0.08 -12.17 -21.77
C ALA A 36 -1.17 -13.15 -21.32
N HIS A 37 -1.78 -12.91 -20.15
CA HIS A 37 -2.84 -13.78 -19.64
C HIS A 37 -4.12 -13.68 -20.48
N GLU A 38 -4.54 -12.49 -20.90
CA GLU A 38 -5.71 -12.31 -21.76
C GLU A 38 -5.50 -12.96 -23.14
N ALA A 39 -4.33 -12.80 -23.75
CA ALA A 39 -3.99 -13.47 -25.00
C ALA A 39 -4.05 -15.01 -24.88
N MET A 40 -3.58 -15.57 -23.76
CA MET A 40 -3.65 -17.00 -23.49
C MET A 40 -5.08 -17.49 -23.28
N LYS A 41 -5.96 -16.70 -22.64
CA LYS A 41 -7.40 -17.04 -22.51
C LYS A 41 -8.08 -17.13 -23.87
N GLU A 42 -7.66 -16.30 -24.83
CA GLU A 42 -8.14 -16.32 -26.22
C GLU A 42 -7.47 -17.39 -27.09
N GLN A 43 -6.68 -18.30 -26.52
CA GLN A 43 -5.88 -19.33 -27.22
C GLN A 43 -4.93 -18.77 -28.30
N LYS A 44 -4.53 -17.50 -28.17
CA LYS A 44 -3.56 -16.88 -29.06
C LYS A 44 -2.14 -17.13 -28.54
N SER A 45 -1.19 -17.36 -29.46
CA SER A 45 0.23 -17.35 -29.12
C SER A 45 0.64 -15.94 -28.70
N PHE A 46 1.15 -15.79 -27.48
CA PHE A 46 1.71 -14.53 -27.01
C PHE A 46 3.22 -14.51 -27.25
N VAL A 47 3.66 -13.60 -28.13
CA VAL A 47 5.07 -13.28 -28.33
C VAL A 47 5.23 -11.80 -28.03
N PHE A 48 6.04 -11.47 -27.03
CA PHE A 48 6.33 -10.09 -26.71
C PHE A 48 7.27 -9.51 -27.77
N ASP A 49 6.77 -8.60 -28.61
CA ASP A 49 7.50 -7.99 -29.74
C ASP A 49 7.89 -6.52 -29.48
N GLY A 50 7.62 -6.00 -28.27
CA GLY A 50 7.88 -4.62 -27.90
C GLY A 50 6.81 -3.61 -28.34
N ASN A 51 5.74 -4.05 -29.01
CA ASN A 51 4.68 -3.15 -29.51
C ASN A 51 3.52 -2.94 -28.53
N TYR A 52 3.62 -3.43 -27.29
CA TYR A 52 2.59 -3.27 -26.28
C TYR A 52 2.81 -1.99 -25.48
N GLU A 53 1.75 -1.20 -25.29
CA GLU A 53 1.80 -0.02 -24.44
C GLU A 53 1.95 -0.46 -22.97
N THR A 54 3.17 -0.30 -22.44
CA THR A 54 3.53 -0.60 -21.04
C THR A 54 3.37 0.60 -20.12
N ARG A 55 3.10 1.77 -20.71
CA ARG A 55 3.04 3.04 -20.01
C ARG A 55 1.63 3.36 -19.57
N PHE A 56 1.48 3.50 -18.27
CA PHE A 56 0.35 4.11 -17.62
C PHE A 56 0.67 5.58 -17.32
N GLU A 57 -0.26 6.49 -17.65
CA GLU A 57 -0.20 7.88 -17.23
C GLU A 57 -1.57 8.33 -16.74
N SER A 58 -1.61 9.03 -15.59
CA SER A 58 -2.83 9.65 -15.08
C SER A 58 -2.53 10.99 -14.43
N SER A 59 -3.34 12.00 -14.75
CA SER A 59 -3.46 13.20 -13.92
C SER A 59 -4.21 12.86 -12.64
N VAL A 60 -3.82 13.48 -11.53
CA VAL A 60 -4.48 13.29 -10.23
C VAL A 60 -4.87 14.66 -9.69
N GLU A 61 -6.11 15.06 -9.92
CA GLU A 61 -6.60 16.35 -9.44
C GLU A 61 -6.93 16.32 -7.95
N GLY A 62 -6.58 17.39 -7.24
CA GLY A 62 -6.99 17.60 -5.84
C GLY A 62 -6.27 16.76 -4.78
N LEU A 63 -5.28 15.94 -5.14
CA LEU A 63 -4.54 15.12 -4.18
C LEU A 63 -3.39 15.89 -3.52
N PHE A 64 -3.40 15.97 -2.19
CA PHE A 64 -2.32 16.55 -1.39
C PHE A 64 -1.72 15.48 -0.48
N ILE A 65 -0.40 15.28 -0.58
CA ILE A 65 0.34 14.39 0.33
C ILE A 65 0.43 15.05 1.71
N GLU A 66 0.75 16.34 1.73
CA GLU A 66 0.79 17.22 2.92
C GLU A 66 0.39 18.66 2.55
N SER A 67 0.27 19.55 3.55
CA SER A 67 -0.31 20.91 3.44
C SER A 67 0.41 21.88 2.48
N GLY A 68 1.42 21.43 1.75
CA GLY A 68 2.07 22.19 0.69
C GLY A 68 2.50 21.35 -0.50
N LEU A 69 2.22 20.04 -0.54
CA LEU A 69 2.70 19.11 -1.56
C LEU A 69 1.51 18.45 -2.29
N LYS A 70 1.20 18.97 -3.47
CA LYS A 70 0.09 18.52 -4.32
C LYS A 70 0.61 17.59 -5.41
N VAL A 71 -0.01 16.43 -5.60
CA VAL A 71 0.28 15.55 -6.75
C VAL A 71 -0.46 16.11 -7.97
N LEU A 72 0.21 16.17 -9.11
CA LEU A 72 -0.36 16.62 -10.39
C LEU A 72 -0.54 15.45 -11.35
N LYS A 73 0.48 14.59 -11.47
CA LYS A 73 0.51 13.49 -12.42
C LYS A 73 1.31 12.32 -11.85
N CYS A 74 0.89 11.11 -12.20
CA CYS A 74 1.62 9.88 -11.97
C CYS A 74 1.80 9.14 -13.30
N SER A 75 2.98 8.59 -13.54
CA SER A 75 3.26 7.70 -14.66
C SER A 75 4.01 6.47 -14.16
N LEU A 76 3.63 5.31 -14.66
CA LEU A 76 4.31 4.04 -14.44
C LEU A 76 4.56 3.43 -15.82
N ASP A 77 5.80 3.12 -16.15
CA ASP A 77 6.16 2.46 -17.40
C ASP A 77 6.77 1.09 -17.10
N GLU A 78 6.04 0.01 -17.36
CA GLU A 78 6.56 -1.34 -17.10
C GLU A 78 7.67 -1.67 -18.09
N HIS A 79 8.79 -2.20 -17.60
CA HIS A 79 9.83 -2.62 -18.51
C HIS A 79 9.37 -3.84 -19.33
N PRO A 80 9.54 -3.81 -20.65
CA PRO A 80 8.97 -4.79 -21.59
C PRO A 80 9.34 -6.25 -21.29
N VAL A 81 10.56 -6.47 -20.77
CA VAL A 81 11.11 -7.82 -20.54
C VAL A 81 11.34 -8.14 -19.06
N GLU A 82 11.23 -7.14 -18.17
CA GLU A 82 11.40 -7.32 -16.72
C GLU A 82 10.05 -7.16 -16.05
N ARG A 83 9.33 -8.28 -15.91
CA ARG A 83 7.97 -8.30 -15.35
C ARG A 83 7.96 -7.62 -13.98
N GLY A 84 7.00 -6.74 -13.76
CA GLY A 84 6.81 -6.05 -12.48
C GLY A 84 7.86 -5.02 -12.15
N TYR A 85 8.83 -4.75 -13.04
CA TYR A 85 9.71 -3.61 -12.94
C TYR A 85 9.07 -2.42 -13.67
N TYR A 86 9.05 -1.27 -13.03
CA TYR A 86 8.47 -0.04 -13.55
C TYR A 86 9.42 1.13 -13.39
N GLU A 87 9.52 1.96 -14.42
CA GLU A 87 9.99 3.34 -14.25
C GLU A 87 8.80 4.20 -13.82
N VAL A 88 8.89 4.83 -12.64
CA VAL A 88 7.81 5.61 -12.05
C VAL A 88 8.19 7.07 -12.01
N ASP A 89 7.28 7.92 -12.46
CA ASP A 89 7.40 9.37 -12.41
C ASP A 89 6.18 9.97 -11.70
N ILE A 90 6.40 10.63 -10.55
CA ILE A 90 5.37 11.38 -9.83
C ILE A 90 5.71 12.87 -9.90
N ILE A 91 4.83 13.65 -10.52
CA ILE A 91 4.96 15.09 -10.65
C ILE A 91 4.10 15.75 -9.58
N CYS A 92 4.72 16.61 -8.79
CA CYS A 92 4.08 17.35 -7.71
C CYS A 92 4.30 18.87 -7.85
N GLU A 93 3.35 19.65 -7.37
CA GLU A 93 3.52 21.07 -7.07
C GLU A 93 3.79 21.22 -5.56
N TYR A 94 4.87 21.93 -5.20
CA TYR A 94 5.22 22.18 -3.81
C TYR A 94 5.23 23.69 -3.50
N THR A 95 4.53 24.09 -2.45
CA THR A 95 4.53 25.48 -1.96
C THR A 95 5.65 25.68 -0.95
N ILE A 96 6.57 26.59 -1.26
CA ILE A 96 7.75 26.85 -0.43
C ILE A 96 7.32 27.56 0.88
N PRO A 97 7.70 27.03 2.07
CA PRO A 97 7.39 27.68 3.35
C PRO A 97 8.05 29.06 3.47
N LYS A 98 7.39 30.03 4.12
CA LYS A 98 7.94 31.39 4.31
C LYS A 98 9.31 31.44 5.01
N ASN A 99 9.64 30.42 5.80
CA ASN A 99 10.91 30.32 6.54
C ASN A 99 11.92 29.39 5.85
N PHE A 100 11.75 29.13 4.55
CA PHE A 100 12.57 28.18 3.80
C PHE A 100 14.04 28.60 3.73
N HIS A 101 14.34 29.90 3.70
CA HIS A 101 15.70 30.43 3.81
C HIS A 101 15.98 30.82 5.27
N LYS A 102 16.67 29.95 6.02
CA LYS A 102 17.25 30.34 7.32
C LYS A 102 18.77 30.46 7.16
N ARG A 103 19.31 31.59 7.62
CA ARG A 103 20.69 32.12 7.43
C ARG A 103 21.89 31.18 7.70
N GLU A 104 21.69 29.95 8.18
CA GLU A 104 22.78 29.07 8.65
C GLU A 104 22.87 27.70 7.95
N ALA A 105 22.05 27.40 6.93
CA ALA A 105 22.12 26.10 6.26
C ALA A 105 23.02 26.15 5.02
N TYR A 106 24.05 25.29 5.00
CA TYR A 106 24.74 24.89 3.78
C TYR A 106 23.72 24.19 2.87
N ASN A 107 23.36 24.85 1.76
CA ASN A 107 22.51 24.37 0.66
C ASN A 107 21.01 24.20 1.00
N ASP A 108 20.22 25.27 0.85
CA ASP A 108 18.75 25.26 1.00
C ASP A 108 18.06 24.18 0.13
N ASN A 109 18.68 23.76 -0.98
CA ASN A 109 18.18 22.70 -1.85
C ASN A 109 18.11 21.34 -1.14
N MET A 110 18.98 21.09 -0.15
CA MET A 110 18.93 19.85 0.65
C MET A 110 17.65 19.73 1.49
N ARG A 111 16.95 20.84 1.75
CA ARG A 111 15.67 20.82 2.48
C ARG A 111 14.53 20.22 1.66
N LEU A 112 14.69 20.12 0.34
CA LEU A 112 13.75 19.41 -0.53
C LEU A 112 14.00 17.90 -0.55
N SER A 113 15.20 17.44 -0.16
CA SER A 113 15.59 16.02 -0.21
C SER A 113 14.61 15.08 0.52
N PRO A 114 14.09 15.41 1.71
CA PRO A 114 13.09 14.58 2.40
C PRO A 114 11.79 14.39 1.62
N LEU A 115 11.43 15.32 0.72
CA LEU A 115 10.20 15.20 -0.08
C LEU A 115 10.26 13.99 -1.03
N ALA A 116 11.46 13.54 -1.43
CA ALA A 116 11.62 12.32 -2.22
C ALA A 116 11.09 11.09 -1.45
N ASP A 117 11.48 10.98 -0.17
CA ASP A 117 11.06 9.89 0.71
C ASP A 117 9.56 10.02 1.00
N THR A 118 9.07 11.24 1.28
CA THR A 118 7.63 11.50 1.49
C THR A 118 6.77 11.08 0.30
N ILE A 119 7.21 11.41 -0.93
CA ILE A 119 6.49 11.03 -2.15
C ILE A 119 6.50 9.52 -2.35
N PHE A 120 7.65 8.87 -2.15
CA PHE A 120 7.76 7.42 -2.27
C PHE A 120 6.94 6.69 -1.19
N ASP A 121 7.03 7.12 0.07
CA ASP A 121 6.25 6.56 1.18
C ASP A 121 4.76 6.71 0.96
N PHE A 122 4.32 7.85 0.40
CA PHE A 122 2.94 8.05 -0.02
C PHE A 122 2.54 7.05 -1.12
N PHE A 123 3.34 6.93 -2.18
CA PHE A 123 3.08 5.97 -3.25
C PHE A 123 2.99 4.52 -2.73
N LYS A 124 3.92 4.15 -1.86
CA LYS A 124 3.97 2.84 -1.19
C LYS A 124 2.74 2.62 -0.31
N LEU A 125 2.33 3.63 0.46
CA LEU A 125 1.11 3.57 1.27
C LEU A 125 -0.11 3.32 0.39
N MET A 126 -0.29 4.11 -0.68
CA MET A 126 -1.41 3.95 -1.60
C MET A 126 -1.44 2.59 -2.29
N SER A 127 -0.27 2.10 -2.71
CA SER A 127 -0.12 0.75 -3.25
C SER A 127 -0.55 -0.31 -2.22
N THR A 128 -0.06 -0.18 -0.98
CA THR A 128 -0.35 -1.11 0.12
C THR A 128 -1.84 -1.18 0.45
N LEU A 129 -2.51 -0.02 0.46
CA LEU A 129 -3.95 0.08 0.70
C LEU A 129 -4.78 -0.55 -0.43
N ASN A 130 -4.17 -0.81 -1.59
CA ASN A 130 -4.78 -1.50 -2.72
C ASN A 130 -4.24 -2.94 -2.90
N ASN A 131 -3.70 -3.53 -1.83
CA ASN A 131 -3.13 -4.89 -1.82
C ASN A 131 -1.97 -5.08 -2.81
N ARG A 132 -1.28 -3.99 -3.15
CA ARG A 132 -0.08 -4.00 -3.99
C ARG A 132 1.17 -3.79 -3.15
N VAL A 133 2.22 -4.53 -3.50
CA VAL A 133 3.55 -4.37 -2.93
C VAL A 133 4.34 -3.51 -3.89
N SER A 134 4.91 -2.45 -3.35
CA SER A 134 5.79 -1.51 -4.06
C SER A 134 7.11 -1.46 -3.32
N ILE A 135 8.20 -1.88 -3.98
CA ILE A 135 9.56 -1.82 -3.45
C ILE A 135 10.40 -0.96 -4.37
N LEU A 136 11.11 -0.01 -3.77
CA LEU A 136 12.03 0.85 -4.48
C LEU A 136 13.22 0.05 -4.99
N GLU A 137 13.59 0.19 -6.27
CA GLU A 137 14.82 -0.37 -6.80
C GLU A 137 16.06 0.28 -6.12
N PRO A 138 17.14 -0.48 -5.85
CA PRO A 138 18.42 0.09 -5.45
C PRO A 138 18.86 1.28 -6.31
N SER A 139 19.29 2.36 -5.66
CA SER A 139 19.87 3.58 -6.26
C SER A 139 19.00 4.31 -7.29
N SER A 140 17.69 4.09 -7.32
CA SER A 140 16.82 4.57 -8.40
C SER A 140 15.99 5.81 -8.03
N LEU A 141 15.77 6.11 -6.74
CA LEU A 141 14.96 7.27 -6.32
C LEU A 141 15.71 8.58 -6.55
N ASN A 142 15.20 9.37 -7.49
CA ASN A 142 15.69 10.67 -7.87
C ASN A 142 14.61 11.73 -7.66
N LEU A 143 14.89 12.77 -6.88
CA LEU A 143 14.07 13.97 -6.91
C LEU A 143 14.67 14.97 -7.89
N ARG A 144 13.83 15.54 -8.74
CA ARG A 144 14.18 16.58 -9.70
C ARG A 144 13.26 17.80 -9.53
N ILE A 145 13.75 18.98 -9.90
CA ILE A 145 12.99 20.24 -9.91
C ILE A 145 12.98 20.81 -11.33
N LYS A 146 11.88 21.43 -11.73
CA LYS A 146 11.74 22.06 -13.05
C LYS A 146 12.43 23.43 -13.08
N SER A 147 13.27 23.68 -14.08
CA SER A 147 13.92 24.98 -14.36
C SER A 147 13.82 25.25 -15.87
N GLY A 148 12.93 26.16 -16.28
CA GLY A 148 12.59 26.32 -17.70
C GLY A 148 12.05 25.02 -18.30
N ASP A 149 12.68 24.56 -19.39
CA ASP A 149 12.37 23.28 -20.06
C ASP A 149 13.19 22.09 -19.49
N ASP A 150 14.16 22.35 -18.62
CA ASP A 150 15.06 21.35 -18.06
C ASP A 150 14.58 20.82 -16.68
N TRP A 151 15.03 19.61 -16.33
CA TRP A 151 14.87 19.02 -14.99
C TRP A 151 16.22 18.91 -14.28
N LEU A 152 16.40 19.64 -13.19
CA LEU A 152 17.63 19.64 -12.38
C LEU A 152 17.53 18.62 -11.24
N ARG A 153 18.61 17.89 -10.95
CA ARG A 153 18.62 16.84 -9.91
C ARG A 153 18.84 17.42 -8.50
N VAL A 154 18.07 16.94 -7.53
CA VAL A 154 18.10 17.35 -6.11
C VAL A 154 18.72 16.27 -5.20
N THR A 155 18.37 14.98 -5.33
CA THR A 155 18.92 13.88 -4.50
C THR A 155 18.83 12.51 -5.19
N GLN A 156 19.57 11.49 -4.70
CA GLN A 156 19.56 10.09 -5.14
C GLN A 156 19.70 9.09 -3.95
N LYS A 157 18.82 8.08 -3.83
CA LYS A 157 18.82 7.03 -2.76
C LYS A 157 18.37 5.64 -3.27
N GLY A 158 18.50 4.55 -2.48
CA GLY A 158 18.24 3.15 -2.92
C GLY A 158 17.39 2.21 -2.03
N GLY A 159 16.85 1.12 -2.63
CA GLY A 159 16.04 0.03 -2.03
C GLY A 159 16.40 -1.43 -2.45
N GLY A 160 15.42 -2.35 -2.67
CA GLY A 160 15.58 -3.83 -2.87
C GLY A 160 14.50 -4.53 -3.76
N HIS A 161 14.38 -5.89 -3.79
CA HIS A 161 13.55 -6.66 -4.77
C HIS A 161 12.40 -7.55 -4.18
N PRO A 162 11.16 -7.51 -4.74
CA PRO A 162 10.03 -8.44 -4.58
C PRO A 162 9.76 -9.39 -5.79
N ASN A 163 8.90 -10.41 -5.61
CA ASN A 163 8.23 -11.20 -6.67
C ASN A 163 6.94 -10.53 -7.25
N VAL A 164 6.41 -11.04 -8.37
CA VAL A 164 5.51 -10.32 -9.32
C VAL A 164 4.21 -11.11 -9.65
N TYR A 165 3.05 -10.43 -9.76
CA TYR A 165 1.76 -10.99 -10.25
C TYR A 165 1.17 -10.17 -11.41
N PRO A 166 0.21 -10.68 -12.23
CA PRO A 166 -0.44 -9.90 -13.30
C PRO A 166 -1.48 -8.87 -12.79
N CYS A 167 -1.67 -7.75 -13.50
CA CYS A 167 -2.63 -6.68 -13.16
C CYS A 167 -3.16 -5.93 -14.40
N ASN A 168 -4.48 -5.77 -14.50
CA ASN A 168 -5.13 -4.98 -15.56
C ASN A 168 -4.81 -3.47 -15.40
N PRO A 169 -4.27 -2.78 -16.43
CA PRO A 169 -4.07 -1.33 -16.42
C PRO A 169 -5.33 -0.53 -16.10
N GLU A 170 -6.52 -0.94 -16.57
CA GLU A 170 -7.78 -0.24 -16.31
C GLU A 170 -8.16 -0.28 -14.82
N HIS A 171 -7.98 -1.44 -14.17
CA HIS A 171 -8.18 -1.54 -12.72
C HIS A 171 -7.15 -0.70 -11.95
N PHE A 172 -5.93 -0.54 -12.47
CA PHE A 172 -4.95 0.35 -11.88
C PHE A 172 -5.35 1.82 -12.05
N GLN A 173 -5.97 2.17 -13.17
CA GLN A 173 -6.54 3.50 -13.41
C GLN A 173 -7.65 3.83 -12.39
N GLU A 174 -8.57 2.90 -12.16
CA GLU A 174 -9.62 3.03 -11.14
C GLU A 174 -9.02 3.23 -9.75
N VAL A 175 -7.98 2.45 -9.42
CA VAL A 175 -7.22 2.63 -8.17
C VAL A 175 -6.66 4.04 -8.09
N VAL A 176 -5.93 4.51 -9.11
CA VAL A 176 -5.30 5.85 -9.12
C VAL A 176 -6.33 6.97 -9.03
N GLN A 177 -7.45 6.85 -9.74
CA GLN A 177 -8.54 7.84 -9.72
C GLN A 177 -9.29 7.84 -8.37
N SER A 178 -9.37 6.71 -7.68
CA SER A 178 -9.99 6.62 -6.36
C SER A 178 -9.10 7.15 -5.24
N ILE A 179 -7.78 7.30 -5.45
CA ILE A 179 -6.80 7.74 -4.44
C ILE A 179 -7.22 9.02 -3.71
N PRO A 180 -7.63 10.12 -4.37
CA PRO A 180 -7.96 11.36 -3.66
C PRO A 180 -9.14 11.18 -2.70
N ALA A 181 -10.25 10.62 -3.21
CA ALA A 181 -11.45 10.38 -2.42
C ALA A 181 -11.21 9.38 -1.28
N TYR A 182 -10.38 8.36 -1.53
CA TYR A 182 -10.02 7.37 -0.54
C TYR A 182 -9.08 7.95 0.54
N TYR A 183 -8.03 8.67 0.13
CA TYR A 183 -7.09 9.33 1.04
C TYR A 183 -7.80 10.35 1.94
N ASP A 184 -8.71 11.16 1.40
CA ASP A 184 -9.49 12.11 2.18
C ASP A 184 -10.33 11.45 3.28
N LYS A 185 -10.86 10.25 3.04
CA LYS A 185 -11.62 9.47 4.04
C LYS A 185 -10.72 8.94 5.16
N VAL A 186 -9.49 8.55 4.84
CA VAL A 186 -8.61 7.82 5.78
C VAL A 186 -7.51 8.69 6.42
N LYS A 187 -7.19 9.87 5.87
CA LYS A 187 -6.07 10.73 6.30
C LYS A 187 -6.06 11.04 7.80
N ASN A 188 -7.23 11.33 8.37
CA ASN A 188 -7.37 11.64 9.80
C ASN A 188 -7.13 10.42 10.72
N ARG A 189 -7.16 9.20 10.17
CA ARG A 189 -6.97 7.94 10.91
C ARG A 189 -5.54 7.43 10.79
N ILE A 190 -4.92 7.56 9.62
CA ILE A 190 -3.56 7.06 9.37
C ILE A 190 -2.47 7.80 10.14
N ASP A 191 -2.75 8.98 10.71
CA ASP A 191 -1.83 9.69 11.61
C ASP A 191 -1.76 9.07 13.02
N ASN A 192 -2.67 8.14 13.35
CA ASN A 192 -2.65 7.45 14.62
C ASN A 192 -1.53 6.40 14.65
N LYS A 193 -0.59 6.50 15.61
CA LYS A 193 0.52 5.56 15.80
C LYS A 193 0.10 4.08 15.82
N LYS A 194 -1.06 3.77 16.42
CA LYS A 194 -1.58 2.39 16.46
C LYS A 194 -2.00 1.91 15.08
N ILE A 195 -2.64 2.78 14.30
CA ILE A 195 -3.06 2.49 12.92
C ILE A 195 -1.83 2.35 12.01
N GLN A 196 -0.84 3.23 12.12
CA GLN A 196 0.43 3.11 11.40
C GLN A 196 1.13 1.78 11.67
N LYS A 197 1.11 1.31 12.92
CA LYS A 197 1.65 -0.01 13.28
C LYS A 197 0.89 -1.15 12.61
N ILE A 198 -0.45 -1.09 12.58
CA ILE A 198 -1.28 -2.10 11.89
C ILE A 198 -0.95 -2.11 10.39
N ILE A 199 -0.90 -0.95 9.74
CA ILE A 199 -0.55 -0.83 8.32
C ILE A 199 0.86 -1.37 8.03
N SER A 200 1.83 -1.07 8.90
CA SER A 200 3.21 -1.57 8.76
C SER A 200 3.32 -3.10 8.89
N ILE A 201 2.57 -3.71 9.80
CA ILE A 201 2.49 -5.18 9.93
C ILE A 201 1.80 -5.77 8.69
N TYR A 202 0.75 -5.14 8.18
CA TYR A 202 0.05 -5.59 6.98
C TYR A 202 0.99 -5.57 5.76
N TYR A 203 1.73 -4.47 5.57
CA TYR A 203 2.78 -4.36 4.55
C TYR A 203 3.83 -5.46 4.68
N SER A 204 4.26 -5.76 5.91
CA SER A 204 5.22 -6.85 6.16
C SER A 204 4.65 -8.21 5.76
N GLY A 205 3.37 -8.49 6.09
CA GLY A 205 2.67 -9.70 5.66
C GLY A 205 2.57 -9.83 4.15
N LEU A 206 2.23 -8.74 3.44
CA LEU A 206 2.23 -8.71 1.98
C LEU A 206 3.62 -9.00 1.42
N ARG A 207 4.68 -8.40 1.98
CA ARG A 207 6.07 -8.65 1.56
C ARG A 207 6.48 -10.10 1.76
N PHE A 208 6.14 -10.71 2.90
CA PHE A 208 6.44 -12.12 3.17
C PHE A 208 5.67 -13.05 2.22
N LYS A 209 4.37 -12.79 2.01
CA LYS A 209 3.54 -13.56 1.06
C LYS A 209 4.15 -13.50 -0.33
N ASN A 210 4.55 -12.31 -0.73
CA ASN A 210 5.15 -12.06 -2.02
C ASN A 210 6.47 -12.82 -2.19
N ASN A 211 7.32 -12.83 -1.17
CA ASN A 211 8.60 -13.54 -1.19
C ASN A 211 8.49 -15.04 -0.82
N HIS A 212 7.29 -15.63 -0.89
CA HIS A 212 7.00 -17.04 -0.58
C HIS A 212 7.34 -17.48 0.85
N PHE A 213 7.44 -16.54 1.79
CA PHE A 213 7.52 -16.84 3.23
C PHE A 213 6.10 -16.99 3.80
N ALA A 214 5.46 -18.11 3.48
CA ALA A 214 4.03 -18.34 3.74
C ALA A 214 3.69 -18.29 5.25
N ALA A 215 4.50 -18.92 6.09
CA ALA A 215 4.31 -18.92 7.55
C ALA A 215 4.43 -17.50 8.15
N ASP A 216 5.47 -16.75 7.79
CA ASP A 216 5.65 -15.36 8.24
C ASP A 216 4.51 -14.46 7.77
N ALA A 217 4.08 -14.64 6.51
CA ALA A 217 2.95 -13.91 5.96
C ALA A 217 1.67 -14.19 6.75
N PHE A 218 1.38 -15.46 7.02
CA PHE A 218 0.23 -15.90 7.81
C PHE A 218 0.25 -15.28 9.21
N ILE A 219 1.38 -15.36 9.91
CA ILE A 219 1.54 -14.78 11.25
C ILE A 219 1.26 -13.26 11.23
N ASN A 220 1.77 -12.55 10.22
CA ASN A 220 1.53 -11.11 10.09
C ASN A 220 0.06 -10.80 9.81
N PHE A 221 -0.60 -11.48 8.87
CA PHE A 221 -2.03 -11.26 8.60
C PHE A 221 -2.91 -11.62 9.80
N TYR A 222 -2.64 -12.75 10.45
CA TYR A 222 -3.35 -13.12 11.67
C TYR A 222 -3.13 -12.09 12.78
N LYS A 223 -1.93 -11.50 12.85
CA LYS A 223 -1.64 -10.45 13.84
C LYS A 223 -2.50 -9.21 13.66
N ILE A 224 -2.84 -8.86 12.42
CA ILE A 224 -3.76 -7.76 12.11
C ILE A 224 -5.15 -8.06 12.70
N ILE A 225 -5.66 -9.27 12.47
CA ILE A 225 -6.94 -9.73 13.02
C ILE A 225 -6.94 -9.59 14.56
N GLU A 226 -5.90 -10.10 15.25
CA GLU A 226 -5.79 -10.00 16.71
C GLU A 226 -5.74 -8.55 17.22
N LEU A 227 -4.98 -7.68 16.56
CA LEU A 227 -4.79 -6.30 17.01
C LEU A 227 -6.06 -5.47 16.87
N ILE A 228 -6.82 -5.68 15.80
CA ILE A 228 -8.10 -5.02 15.55
C ILE A 228 -9.15 -5.59 16.50
N TYR A 229 -9.28 -6.91 16.60
CA TYR A 229 -10.25 -7.57 17.48
C TYR A 229 -10.09 -7.15 18.94
N LYS A 230 -8.85 -7.05 19.45
CA LYS A 230 -8.60 -6.66 20.86
C LYS A 230 -8.79 -5.16 21.13
N ASP A 231 -8.97 -4.35 20.10
CA ASP A 231 -9.23 -2.93 20.26
C ASP A 231 -10.72 -2.66 20.50
N LYS A 232 -11.01 -1.98 21.61
CA LYS A 232 -12.38 -1.63 22.01
C LYS A 232 -13.09 -0.74 20.96
N VAL A 233 -12.39 0.27 20.45
CA VAL A 233 -12.95 1.27 19.54
C VAL A 233 -13.11 0.68 18.14
N LEU A 234 -12.12 -0.09 17.69
CA LEU A 234 -12.16 -0.69 16.35
C LEU A 234 -13.18 -1.82 16.27
N PHE A 235 -13.20 -2.77 17.23
CA PHE A 235 -14.02 -3.97 17.11
C PHE A 235 -15.13 -4.07 18.17
N SER A 236 -14.80 -4.22 19.46
CA SER A 236 -15.79 -4.58 20.50
C SER A 236 -17.00 -3.64 20.53
N LYS A 237 -16.78 -2.34 20.41
CA LYS A 237 -17.85 -1.34 20.39
C LYS A 237 -18.79 -1.56 19.20
N LYS A 238 -18.25 -1.70 17.98
CA LYS A 238 -19.04 -1.95 16.77
C LYS A 238 -19.78 -3.28 16.83
N TYR A 239 -19.16 -4.30 17.41
CA TYR A 239 -19.76 -5.61 17.61
C TYR A 239 -20.99 -5.54 18.54
N ILE A 240 -20.83 -4.90 19.70
CA ILE A 240 -21.88 -4.69 20.69
C ILE A 240 -23.06 -3.93 20.08
N GLU A 241 -22.77 -2.85 19.34
CA GLU A 241 -23.77 -2.04 18.65
C GLU A 241 -24.51 -2.83 17.56
N LEU A 242 -23.81 -3.53 16.67
CA LEU A 242 -24.42 -4.26 15.56
C LEU A 242 -25.32 -5.41 16.02
N LEU A 243 -24.90 -6.14 17.06
CA LEU A 243 -25.57 -7.34 17.55
C LEU A 243 -26.47 -7.07 18.78
N ASN A 244 -26.61 -5.81 19.20
CA ASN A 244 -27.35 -5.40 20.40
C ASN A 244 -26.94 -6.20 21.65
N LYS A 245 -25.64 -6.40 21.85
CA LYS A 245 -25.11 -7.15 23.01
C LYS A 245 -24.93 -6.22 24.22
N PRO A 246 -24.86 -6.74 25.45
CA PRO A 246 -24.53 -5.93 26.63
C PRO A 246 -23.08 -5.43 26.62
N GLU A 247 -22.82 -4.24 27.18
CA GLU A 247 -21.46 -3.67 27.27
C GLU A 247 -20.45 -4.57 28.00
N SER A 248 -20.92 -5.45 28.89
CA SER A 248 -20.09 -6.41 29.60
C SER A 248 -19.33 -7.37 28.66
N TYR A 249 -19.79 -7.56 27.43
CA TYR A 249 -19.10 -8.35 26.41
C TYR A 249 -17.72 -7.78 26.05
N ASP A 250 -17.52 -6.46 26.11
CA ASP A 250 -16.24 -5.82 25.74
C ASP A 250 -15.06 -6.37 26.57
N LYS A 251 -15.27 -6.63 27.86
CA LYS A 251 -14.23 -7.18 28.72
C LYS A 251 -13.99 -8.66 28.45
N ALA A 252 -15.08 -9.43 28.27
CA ALA A 252 -15.01 -10.87 28.03
C ALA A 252 -14.36 -11.20 26.68
N MET A 253 -14.71 -10.46 25.63
CA MET A 253 -14.16 -10.62 24.29
C MET A 253 -12.65 -10.42 24.25
N ARG A 254 -12.11 -9.41 24.96
CA ARG A 254 -10.67 -9.12 24.94
C ARG A 254 -9.80 -10.17 25.63
N GLN A 255 -10.38 -11.02 26.46
CA GLN A 255 -9.68 -12.05 27.24
C GLN A 255 -9.86 -13.47 26.69
N CYS A 256 -10.57 -13.63 25.57
CA CYS A 256 -10.88 -14.95 25.03
C CYS A 256 -9.75 -15.55 24.17
N SER A 257 -9.77 -16.88 24.03
CA SER A 257 -8.84 -17.63 23.18
C SER A 257 -9.08 -17.33 21.70
N GLN A 258 -8.08 -17.59 20.85
CA GLN A 258 -8.18 -17.33 19.41
C GLN A 258 -9.35 -18.01 18.71
N LYS A 259 -9.65 -19.28 19.06
CA LYS A 259 -10.82 -19.98 18.53
C LYS A 259 -12.12 -19.23 18.87
N VAL A 260 -12.21 -18.68 20.07
CA VAL A 260 -13.35 -17.86 20.49
C VAL A 260 -13.38 -16.50 19.77
N GLN A 261 -12.23 -15.89 19.49
CA GLN A 261 -12.16 -14.67 18.67
C GLN A 261 -12.75 -14.92 17.27
N MET A 262 -12.44 -16.07 16.66
CA MET A 262 -12.95 -16.45 15.34
C MET A 262 -14.46 -16.68 15.33
N LEU A 263 -15.02 -17.25 16.41
CA LEU A 263 -16.48 -17.35 16.58
C LEU A 263 -17.16 -15.98 16.58
N PHE A 264 -16.61 -15.01 17.31
CA PHE A 264 -17.16 -13.65 17.35
C PHE A 264 -17.04 -12.94 16.00
N ILE A 265 -15.94 -13.14 15.26
CA ILE A 265 -15.78 -12.59 13.91
C ILE A 265 -16.81 -13.22 12.96
N TRP A 266 -17.02 -14.52 13.02
CA TRP A 266 -18.03 -15.20 12.21
C TRP A 266 -19.47 -14.75 12.54
N GLU A 267 -19.81 -14.57 13.82
CA GLU A 267 -21.12 -14.04 14.24
C GLU A 267 -21.34 -12.62 13.69
N TYR A 268 -20.30 -11.77 13.76
CA TYR A 268 -20.33 -10.42 13.21
C TYR A 268 -20.55 -10.42 11.69
N LEU A 269 -19.76 -11.22 10.96
CA LEU A 269 -19.86 -11.34 9.50
C LEU A 269 -21.24 -11.86 9.07
N ASN A 270 -21.78 -12.86 9.75
CA ASN A 270 -23.12 -13.38 9.47
C ASN A 270 -24.19 -12.32 9.59
N LYS A 271 -24.06 -11.45 10.59
CA LYS A 271 -25.01 -10.37 10.82
C LYS A 271 -24.93 -9.29 9.74
N LEU A 272 -23.75 -9.06 9.16
CA LEU A 272 -23.55 -8.09 8.09
C LEU A 272 -24.08 -8.56 6.73
N HIS A 273 -23.84 -9.83 6.37
CA HIS A 273 -23.99 -10.29 4.99
C HIS A 273 -25.19 -11.20 4.73
N GLU A 274 -26.00 -11.53 5.75
CA GLU A 274 -27.16 -12.44 5.67
C GLU A 274 -26.87 -13.72 4.84
N LYS A 275 -26.58 -14.85 5.52
CA LYS A 275 -26.29 -16.20 4.96
C LYS A 275 -24.83 -16.43 4.55
N ILE A 276 -23.91 -16.29 5.49
CA ILE A 276 -22.57 -16.86 5.31
C ILE A 276 -22.65 -18.37 5.50
N GLU A 277 -21.96 -19.12 4.65
CA GLU A 277 -21.91 -20.58 4.76
C GLU A 277 -21.28 -21.03 6.08
N VAL A 278 -21.81 -22.12 6.64
CA VAL A 278 -21.29 -22.71 7.89
C VAL A 278 -19.84 -23.19 7.71
N SER A 279 -19.46 -23.60 6.51
CA SER A 279 -18.08 -23.97 6.12
C SER A 279 -17.06 -22.87 6.48
N LEU A 280 -17.42 -21.59 6.35
CA LEU A 280 -16.52 -20.49 6.73
C LEU A 280 -16.17 -20.51 8.22
N LEU A 281 -17.09 -20.97 9.08
CA LEU A 281 -16.79 -21.08 10.51
C LEU A 281 -15.67 -22.10 10.76
N ASP A 282 -15.78 -23.27 10.13
CA ASP A 282 -14.78 -24.32 10.25
C ASP A 282 -13.42 -23.84 9.74
N ASP A 283 -13.42 -23.14 8.59
CA ASP A 283 -12.20 -22.54 8.04
C ASP A 283 -11.58 -21.50 8.99
N LEU A 284 -12.39 -20.62 9.60
CA LEU A 284 -11.91 -19.62 10.57
C LEU A 284 -11.33 -20.27 11.83
N LEU A 285 -11.96 -21.34 12.33
CA LEU A 285 -11.45 -22.10 13.47
C LEU A 285 -10.12 -22.79 13.14
N ASP A 286 -9.97 -23.30 11.92
CA ASP A 286 -8.71 -23.87 11.42
C ASP A 286 -7.60 -22.82 11.29
N LEU A 287 -7.91 -21.56 10.95
CA LEU A 287 -6.90 -20.49 11.01
C LEU A 287 -6.37 -20.27 12.43
N ALA A 288 -7.24 -20.32 13.44
CA ALA A 288 -6.84 -20.17 14.83
C ALA A 288 -5.97 -21.33 15.32
N GLU A 289 -6.20 -22.53 14.82
CA GLU A 289 -5.38 -23.71 15.09
C GLU A 289 -4.02 -23.61 14.40
N THR A 290 -4.03 -23.31 13.10
CA THR A 290 -2.83 -23.08 12.29
C THR A 290 -1.94 -22.00 12.91
N ARG A 291 -2.52 -20.91 13.42
CA ARG A 291 -1.76 -19.88 14.13
C ARG A 291 -1.06 -20.42 15.38
N ASN A 292 -1.73 -21.26 16.17
CA ASN A 292 -1.14 -21.85 17.37
C ASN A 292 -0.02 -22.81 17.00
N ASN A 293 -0.23 -23.66 15.99
CA ASN A 293 0.79 -24.58 15.50
C ASN A 293 2.02 -23.81 15.01
N LEU A 294 1.86 -22.80 14.15
CA LEU A 294 2.98 -21.98 13.66
C LEU A 294 3.72 -21.21 14.77
N ALA A 295 3.10 -20.96 15.92
CA ALA A 295 3.73 -20.29 17.05
C ALA A 295 4.55 -21.24 17.95
N HIS A 296 4.30 -22.55 17.84
CA HIS A 296 4.85 -23.56 18.75
C HIS A 296 5.68 -24.64 18.03
N ASP A 297 5.40 -24.89 16.75
CA ASP A 297 6.06 -25.90 15.91
C ASP A 297 6.70 -25.24 14.69
N SER A 298 8.01 -25.44 14.53
CA SER A 298 8.78 -24.93 13.41
C SER A 298 8.80 -25.97 12.27
N GLY A 299 7.85 -25.93 11.35
CA GLY A 299 8.03 -26.63 10.07
C GLY A 299 6.85 -27.28 9.36
N GLU A 300 5.59 -26.92 9.61
CA GLU A 300 4.52 -27.36 8.71
C GLU A 300 4.49 -26.54 7.42
N ASP A 301 4.42 -27.24 6.27
CA ASP A 301 4.11 -26.64 4.98
C ASP A 301 2.71 -26.02 5.06
N LEU A 302 2.66 -24.69 5.07
CA LEU A 302 1.41 -23.95 5.17
C LEU A 302 0.65 -24.04 3.84
N ASP A 303 -0.57 -24.56 3.90
CA ASP A 303 -1.50 -24.58 2.76
C ASP A 303 -1.77 -23.16 2.22
N GLY A 304 -1.58 -22.99 0.91
CA GLY A 304 -1.81 -21.74 0.20
C GLY A 304 -3.26 -21.23 0.33
N LEU A 305 -4.24 -22.12 0.43
CA LEU A 305 -5.65 -21.75 0.63
C LEU A 305 -5.86 -21.08 2.00
N LYS A 306 -5.18 -21.58 3.05
CA LYS A 306 -5.22 -20.99 4.39
C LYS A 306 -4.56 -19.61 4.42
N LEU A 307 -3.44 -19.45 3.71
CA LEU A 307 -2.78 -18.15 3.57
C LEU A 307 -3.67 -17.13 2.85
N ASP A 308 -4.38 -17.55 1.80
CA ASP A 308 -5.30 -16.69 1.08
C ASP A 308 -6.51 -16.30 1.93
N LEU A 309 -7.05 -17.23 2.72
CA LEU A 309 -8.17 -16.95 3.60
C LEU A 309 -7.77 -15.99 4.72
N VAL A 310 -6.66 -16.22 5.44
CA VAL A 310 -6.23 -15.30 6.52
C VAL A 310 -5.94 -13.91 5.96
N HIS A 311 -5.40 -13.83 4.74
CA HIS A 311 -5.18 -12.56 4.06
C HIS A 311 -6.51 -11.85 3.81
N LYS A 312 -7.51 -12.53 3.21
CA LYS A 312 -8.85 -11.97 2.98
C LYS A 312 -9.51 -11.46 4.26
N VAL A 313 -9.44 -12.23 5.35
CA VAL A 313 -9.99 -11.81 6.65
C VAL A 313 -9.23 -10.60 7.19
N ALA A 314 -7.90 -10.58 7.12
CA ALA A 314 -7.10 -9.44 7.54
C ALA A 314 -7.40 -8.18 6.72
N THR A 315 -7.58 -8.30 5.40
CA THR A 315 -7.99 -7.22 4.50
C THR A 315 -9.36 -6.69 4.90
N PHE A 316 -10.36 -7.56 5.08
CA PHE A 316 -11.68 -7.16 5.57
C PHE A 316 -11.58 -6.39 6.88
N MET A 317 -10.83 -6.93 7.85
CA MET A 317 -10.69 -6.29 9.17
C MET A 317 -10.06 -4.90 9.05
N LEU A 318 -9.02 -4.76 8.22
CA LEU A 318 -8.35 -3.48 7.98
C LEU A 318 -9.32 -2.47 7.33
N HIS A 319 -10.00 -2.85 6.25
CA HIS A 319 -10.88 -1.95 5.50
C HIS A 319 -12.11 -1.55 6.32
N HIS A 320 -12.81 -2.52 6.91
CA HIS A 320 -14.07 -2.30 7.62
C HIS A 320 -13.89 -1.59 8.98
N PHE A 321 -12.85 -1.93 9.74
CA PHE A 321 -12.69 -1.41 11.10
C PHE A 321 -11.69 -0.27 11.22
N VAL A 322 -10.61 -0.27 10.43
CA VAL A 322 -9.57 0.76 10.52
C VAL A 322 -9.84 1.89 9.54
N LEU A 323 -10.10 1.56 8.28
CA LEU A 323 -10.25 2.53 7.19
C LEU A 323 -11.69 3.05 7.09
N GLY A 324 -12.67 2.26 7.55
CA GLY A 324 -14.07 2.66 7.70
C GLY A 324 -14.86 2.66 6.41
N GLU A 325 -14.65 1.63 5.60
CA GLU A 325 -15.53 1.28 4.49
C GLU A 325 -16.81 0.59 4.96
#